data_AF-A0A6I4TC39-F1
#
_entry.id   AF-A0A6I4TC39-F1
#
_cell.length_a   1.000
_cell.length_b   1.000
_cell.length_c   1.000
_cell.angle_alpha   90.00
_cell.angle_beta   90.00
_cell.angle_gamma   90.00
#
_symmetry.space_group_name_H-M   'P 1'
#
loop_
_entity.id
_entity.type
_entity.pdbx_description
1 polymer ?
#
loop_
_entity_poly.entity_id
_entity_poly.type
_entity_poly.pdbx_seq_one_letter_code
_entity_poly.pdbx_strand_id
1 'polypeptide(L)'
;MNVTANYTGERIQLVTTGGAGSAPSASPPAYWSRISNLTGTVNSIDINVESYFESATGDSYEFILKSVSPTAIVNNSTAVAGTFRNDGDDARSIQFGTITGTATVYQGPMLSQYPDYAGAVNTGLQSLYQLGYALTTTVTTQLDETGLMTPKVTVSQGIAMNGSKITGLAAGTAASDAVNKGQLDAAIASIGGGGGGGSPYLAINASGTAASATQTNSIAMGSAAAAQGVNSMAMGVGANVTSESGTAIGSDSAADSDAIGARAEFYATAVGTDANAGGTAATTVGAAARSAGSYATSIGYASYAGGVGSTAIGTNAYALRTGSVAIGLDAQSTHQNSTAIGSGAQTSADNQIVLGNTQTVVKVAGIDASTAAQVGPVDVVTVDASGTLGRQRVATAQEMRTAVEYISAVTDSQFSDLSGRVAAIDTRLNGFDQRLNGIEGGVAAAMAMGQAKLVPDANISMTVAAATYGGEQGYAGSISGRLADKVYISGSMSGNTGDKRVGGAVSATFGF
;
A
#
# COMPACT_ATOMS: atom_id res chain seq x y z
N MET A 1 56.49 13.73 -84.76
CA MET A 1 56.33 14.81 -83.78
C MET A 1 57.65 15.58 -83.72
N ASN A 2 57.69 16.76 -84.35
CA ASN A 2 58.78 17.72 -84.17
C ASN A 2 58.59 18.35 -82.79
N VAL A 3 59.50 18.08 -81.86
CA VAL A 3 59.53 18.81 -80.59
C VAL A 3 60.41 20.04 -80.81
N THR A 4 59.78 21.18 -81.10
CA THR A 4 60.46 22.48 -81.03
C THR A 4 60.59 22.87 -79.56
N ALA A 5 61.74 22.57 -78.97
CA ALA A 5 62.08 23.09 -77.65
C ALA A 5 62.56 24.54 -77.79
N ASN A 6 61.72 25.51 -77.46
CA ASN A 6 62.16 26.90 -77.29
C ASN A 6 62.87 27.03 -75.95
N TYR A 7 64.18 27.23 -75.99
CA TYR A 7 65.00 27.51 -74.81
C TYR A 7 65.18 29.03 -74.67
N THR A 8 64.51 29.65 -73.70
CA THR A 8 64.93 30.96 -73.19
C THR A 8 66.05 30.73 -72.19
N GLY A 9 67.29 30.68 -72.67
CA GLY A 9 68.47 30.71 -71.83
C GLY A 9 68.76 32.13 -71.36
N GLU A 10 68.93 32.34 -70.06
CA GLU A 10 69.66 33.50 -69.57
C GLU A 10 71.15 33.32 -69.91
N ARG A 11 71.71 34.26 -70.68
CA ARG A 11 73.13 34.32 -70.99
C ARG A 11 73.90 34.68 -69.71
N ILE A 12 74.79 33.81 -69.22
CA ILE A 12 75.84 34.23 -68.29
C ILE A 12 77.12 34.48 -69.09
N GLN A 13 77.48 35.75 -69.15
CA GLN A 13 78.60 36.34 -69.84
C GLN A 13 79.93 35.94 -69.19
N LEU A 14 80.86 35.40 -69.98
CA LEU A 14 82.24 35.18 -69.59
C LEU A 14 82.95 36.53 -69.42
N VAL A 15 83.46 36.82 -68.23
CA VAL A 15 84.43 37.90 -67.99
C VAL A 15 85.78 37.27 -67.71
N THR A 16 86.74 37.52 -68.60
CA THR A 16 88.16 37.20 -68.43
C THR A 16 88.92 38.43 -67.95
N THR A 17 89.60 38.31 -66.81
CA THR A 17 90.71 39.16 -66.37
C THR A 17 91.70 38.18 -65.73
N GLY A 18 92.91 37.88 -66.22
CA GLY A 18 93.92 38.73 -66.82
C GLY A 18 95.02 38.98 -65.78
N GLY A 19 96.13 38.21 -65.81
CA GLY A 19 97.36 38.58 -65.08
C GLY A 19 98.14 37.48 -64.34
N ALA A 20 98.92 36.71 -65.11
CA ALA A 20 100.23 36.11 -64.82
C ALA A 20 100.51 35.36 -63.49
N GLY A 21 100.63 34.03 -63.59
CA GLY A 21 101.35 33.18 -62.64
C GLY A 21 101.12 31.68 -62.84
N SER A 22 101.75 31.09 -63.87
CA SER A 22 101.80 29.63 -64.22
C SER A 22 100.51 28.98 -64.77
N ALA A 23 100.64 28.26 -65.90
CA ALA A 23 99.59 27.53 -66.63
C ALA A 23 100.09 26.08 -66.91
N PRO A 24 99.27 25.14 -67.39
CA PRO A 24 97.90 24.78 -66.97
C PRO A 24 97.74 23.24 -66.85
N SER A 25 96.69 22.75 -66.19
CA SER A 25 96.02 21.52 -66.63
C SER A 25 94.51 21.64 -66.42
N ALA A 26 93.76 21.27 -67.46
CA ALA A 26 92.39 21.66 -67.71
C ALA A 26 91.36 20.96 -66.80
N SER A 27 90.36 21.72 -66.32
CA SER A 27 89.06 21.24 -65.81
C SER A 27 87.99 21.35 -66.90
N PRO A 28 86.80 20.75 -66.70
CA PRO A 28 85.65 21.64 -66.57
C PRO A 28 84.72 21.33 -65.39
N PRO A 29 83.94 22.34 -64.93
CA PRO A 29 83.13 22.30 -63.72
C PRO A 29 81.75 21.67 -64.00
N ALA A 30 81.17 20.95 -63.04
CA ALA A 30 79.80 20.47 -63.13
C ALA A 30 78.91 21.15 -62.08
N TYR A 31 78.09 22.06 -62.61
CA TYR A 31 77.12 22.92 -61.96
C TYR A 31 75.87 22.12 -61.56
N TRP A 32 75.41 22.27 -60.32
CA TRP A 32 74.09 21.76 -59.90
C TRP A 32 73.07 22.88 -60.11
N SER A 33 72.32 22.84 -61.21
CA SER A 33 71.16 23.72 -61.41
C SER A 33 69.87 22.96 -61.08
N ARG A 34 69.12 23.48 -60.11
CA ARG A 34 67.80 22.96 -59.73
C ARG A 34 66.77 23.58 -60.68
N ILE A 35 66.28 22.82 -61.66
CA ILE A 35 65.18 23.26 -62.52
C ILE A 35 63.87 22.83 -61.84
N SER A 36 63.15 23.79 -61.28
CA SER A 36 61.80 23.61 -60.74
C SER A 36 60.79 24.37 -61.62
N ASN A 37 59.56 23.85 -61.71
CA ASN A 37 58.43 24.40 -62.48
C ASN A 37 58.52 24.27 -64.01
N LEU A 38 58.93 23.10 -64.52
CA LEU A 38 58.73 22.78 -65.92
C LEU A 38 57.22 22.59 -66.18
N THR A 39 56.59 23.59 -66.80
CA THR A 39 55.17 23.55 -67.19
C THR A 39 55.12 23.29 -68.69
N GLY A 40 54.83 22.04 -69.09
CA GLY A 40 54.59 21.69 -70.48
C GLY A 40 53.09 21.62 -70.74
N THR A 41 52.57 22.45 -71.64
CA THR A 41 51.17 22.37 -72.09
C THR A 41 51.14 21.62 -73.42
N VAL A 42 50.52 20.44 -73.45
CA VAL A 42 50.23 19.72 -74.70
C VAL A 42 48.84 20.15 -75.15
N ASN A 43 48.78 21.17 -76.03
CA ASN A 43 47.52 21.78 -76.41
C ASN A 43 46.75 21.02 -77.50
N SER A 44 47.39 20.11 -78.24
CA SER A 44 46.74 19.20 -79.18
C SER A 44 47.64 17.99 -79.47
N ILE A 45 47.03 16.87 -79.81
CA ILE A 45 47.70 15.73 -80.44
C ILE A 45 47.07 15.59 -81.82
N ASP A 46 47.75 16.06 -82.86
CA ASP A 46 47.32 15.84 -84.25
C ASP A 46 47.68 14.41 -84.67
N ILE A 47 46.67 13.61 -85.02
CA ILE A 47 46.85 12.30 -85.66
C ILE A 47 46.55 12.50 -87.16
N ASN A 48 47.59 12.75 -87.96
CA ASN A 48 47.49 12.76 -89.41
C ASN A 48 47.53 11.34 -89.96
N VAL A 49 46.47 10.92 -90.64
CA VAL A 49 46.44 9.69 -91.44
C VAL A 49 46.44 10.12 -92.90
N GLU A 50 47.60 10.06 -93.54
CA GLU A 50 47.71 10.37 -94.96
C GLU A 50 47.70 9.08 -95.79
N SER A 51 46.64 8.99 -96.59
CA SER A 51 46.45 8.25 -97.84
C SER A 51 45.71 6.90 -97.83
N TYR A 52 44.65 6.94 -98.65
CA TYR A 52 43.76 5.91 -99.16
C TYR A 52 44.50 4.70 -99.76
N PHE A 53 44.03 3.51 -99.44
CA PHE A 53 44.06 2.37 -100.37
C PHE A 53 42.66 1.76 -100.40
N GLU A 54 41.94 1.95 -101.51
CA GLU A 54 40.75 1.16 -101.81
C GLU A 54 41.17 -0.29 -102.06
N SER A 55 40.61 -1.22 -101.29
CA SER A 55 40.53 -2.63 -101.64
C SER A 55 39.07 -3.06 -101.51
N ALA A 56 38.49 -3.57 -102.59
CA ALA A 56 37.09 -3.93 -102.72
C ALA A 56 36.66 -5.19 -101.95
N THR A 57 37.27 -5.50 -100.80
CA THR A 57 36.88 -6.63 -99.96
C THR A 57 36.94 -6.22 -98.50
N GLY A 58 35.80 -6.30 -97.80
CA GLY A 58 35.61 -5.79 -96.45
C GLY A 58 36.44 -6.48 -95.37
N ASP A 59 37.59 -5.89 -95.06
CA ASP A 59 38.40 -6.26 -93.91
C ASP A 59 38.40 -5.14 -92.86
N SER A 60 38.15 -5.52 -91.60
CA SER A 60 38.31 -4.68 -90.41
C SER A 60 39.78 -4.56 -90.03
N TYR A 61 40.30 -3.35 -89.82
CA TYR A 61 41.66 -3.15 -89.29
C TYR A 61 41.63 -2.80 -87.81
N GLU A 62 42.26 -3.66 -87.01
CA GLU A 62 42.56 -3.46 -85.60
C GLU A 62 43.82 -2.59 -85.47
N PHE A 63 43.71 -1.39 -84.89
CA PHE A 63 44.88 -0.58 -84.54
C PHE A 63 45.32 -0.87 -83.11
N ILE A 64 46.35 -1.71 -82.96
CA ILE A 64 47.02 -1.95 -81.68
C ILE A 64 48.16 -0.93 -81.51
N LEU A 65 47.99 0.02 -80.59
CA LEU A 65 49.07 0.88 -80.12
C LEU A 65 50.12 0.03 -79.39
N LYS A 66 51.24 -0.24 -80.06
CA LYS A 66 52.20 -1.26 -79.61
C LYS A 66 53.17 -0.80 -78.51
N SER A 67 53.36 0.50 -78.29
CA SER A 67 53.97 1.06 -77.08
C SER A 67 53.91 2.60 -77.07
N VAL A 68 53.92 3.19 -75.87
CA VAL A 68 54.21 4.62 -75.65
C VAL A 68 55.35 4.71 -74.64
N SER A 69 56.36 5.53 -74.93
CA SER A 69 57.56 5.73 -74.10
C SER A 69 57.73 7.25 -73.86
N PRO A 70 58.20 7.69 -72.68
CA PRO A 70 58.78 6.90 -71.59
C PRO A 70 57.72 6.22 -70.70
N THR A 71 57.98 5.03 -70.16
CA THR A 71 57.08 4.28 -69.23
C THR A 71 56.83 4.97 -67.88
N ALA A 72 57.15 6.26 -67.75
CA ALA A 72 56.89 7.10 -66.58
C ALA A 72 55.48 7.76 -66.59
N ILE A 73 54.54 7.25 -67.40
CA ILE A 73 53.12 7.60 -67.38
C ILE A 73 52.32 6.32 -67.09
N VAL A 74 52.03 6.02 -65.82
CA VAL A 74 50.95 5.10 -65.43
C VAL A 74 50.37 5.60 -64.10
N ASN A 75 49.66 6.73 -64.08
CA ASN A 75 48.30 6.83 -64.55
C ASN A 75 48.06 8.27 -65.00
N ASN A 76 47.49 8.44 -66.17
CA ASN A 76 46.23 9.16 -66.10
C ASN A 76 45.28 8.51 -67.08
N SER A 77 44.18 8.03 -66.52
CA SER A 77 42.90 7.84 -67.16
C SER A 77 42.91 8.36 -68.58
N THR A 78 43.02 7.45 -69.53
CA THR A 78 42.21 7.62 -70.71
C THR A 78 41.27 6.44 -70.77
N ALA A 79 40.35 6.39 -69.80
CA ALA A 79 38.97 6.28 -70.25
C ALA A 79 38.72 7.51 -71.12
N VAL A 80 39.10 7.42 -72.39
CA VAL A 80 38.50 8.29 -73.39
C VAL A 80 37.59 7.38 -74.19
N ALA A 81 36.45 7.18 -73.54
CA ALA A 81 35.21 7.08 -74.26
C ALA A 81 34.95 8.45 -74.89
N GLY A 82 35.16 8.54 -76.20
CA GLY A 82 34.58 9.59 -77.03
C GLY A 82 33.33 9.02 -77.69
N THR A 83 32.21 9.74 -77.58
CA THR A 83 31.00 9.44 -78.35
C THR A 83 31.24 9.87 -79.80
N PHE A 84 30.97 8.97 -80.76
CA PHE A 84 31.02 9.30 -82.18
C PHE A 84 29.92 10.32 -82.50
N ARG A 85 30.31 11.56 -82.84
CA ARG A 85 29.44 12.48 -83.56
C ARG A 85 29.80 12.41 -85.04
N ASN A 86 28.79 12.06 -85.84
CA ASN A 86 28.85 11.97 -87.29
C ASN A 86 28.38 13.31 -87.85
N ASP A 87 29.31 14.22 -88.10
CA ASP A 87 29.08 15.39 -88.95
C ASP A 87 29.73 15.05 -90.30
N GLY A 88 28.92 15.00 -91.36
CA GLY A 88 29.29 14.46 -92.66
C GLY A 88 30.59 15.04 -93.23
N ASP A 89 31.33 14.16 -93.90
CA ASP A 89 32.56 14.38 -94.69
C ASP A 89 33.86 14.60 -93.87
N ASP A 90 34.47 13.47 -93.49
CA ASP A 90 35.92 13.20 -93.34
C ASP A 90 36.81 14.06 -92.42
N ALA A 91 36.38 14.35 -91.18
CA ALA A 91 37.31 14.51 -90.05
C ALA A 91 36.67 14.21 -88.69
N ARG A 92 37.04 13.08 -88.06
CA ARG A 92 36.58 12.66 -86.72
C ARG A 92 37.62 13.04 -85.67
N SER A 93 37.37 14.05 -84.83
CA SER A 93 38.28 14.44 -83.74
C SER A 93 37.81 13.96 -82.36
N ILE A 94 38.70 13.36 -81.57
CA ILE A 94 38.46 12.98 -80.16
C ILE A 94 39.37 13.85 -79.27
N GLN A 95 38.79 14.57 -78.31
CA GLN A 95 39.54 15.45 -77.40
C GLN A 95 39.89 14.72 -76.09
N PHE A 96 41.18 14.67 -75.75
CA PHE A 96 41.69 14.11 -74.49
C PHE A 96 42.17 15.26 -73.59
N GLY A 97 41.77 15.29 -72.31
CA GLY A 97 42.06 16.39 -71.35
C GLY A 97 43.50 16.46 -70.82
N THR A 98 43.83 17.58 -70.16
CA THR A 98 45.19 17.98 -69.69
C THR A 98 45.72 17.13 -68.51
N ILE A 99 46.99 16.72 -68.53
CA ILE A 99 47.67 16.03 -67.44
C ILE A 99 48.80 16.92 -66.90
N THR A 100 48.87 17.15 -65.58
CA THR A 100 49.92 17.97 -64.93
C THR A 100 50.54 17.23 -63.76
N GLY A 101 51.88 17.21 -63.65
CA GLY A 101 52.62 16.63 -62.53
C GLY A 101 54.13 16.92 -62.58
N THR A 102 54.80 16.94 -61.43
CA THR A 102 56.23 17.28 -61.24
C THR A 102 57.11 16.04 -61.01
N ALA A 103 58.28 15.96 -61.65
CA ALA A 103 59.30 14.92 -61.42
C ALA A 103 60.65 15.52 -60.98
N THR A 104 61.36 14.85 -60.06
CA THR A 104 62.70 15.25 -59.58
C THR A 104 63.72 14.20 -60.03
N VAL A 105 64.87 14.62 -60.59
CA VAL A 105 65.92 13.73 -61.12
C VAL A 105 67.23 13.93 -60.36
N TYR A 106 67.92 12.83 -60.01
CA TYR A 106 69.26 12.83 -59.40
C TYR A 106 70.31 12.32 -60.40
N GLN A 107 71.42 13.03 -60.57
CA GLN A 107 72.60 12.58 -61.33
C GLN A 107 73.82 12.40 -60.41
N GLY A 108 74.53 11.28 -60.55
CA GLY A 108 75.89 11.05 -60.03
C GLY A 108 76.91 11.06 -61.17
N PRO A 109 78.21 11.28 -60.90
CA PRO A 109 79.22 11.62 -61.91
C PRO A 109 79.64 10.43 -62.79
N MET A 110 79.78 10.68 -64.09
CA MET A 110 80.20 9.73 -65.12
C MET A 110 81.45 10.28 -65.81
N LEU A 111 82.62 9.67 -65.61
CA LEU A 111 83.78 9.79 -66.50
C LEU A 111 84.82 8.70 -66.13
N SER A 112 85.05 7.75 -67.04
CA SER A 112 86.33 7.06 -67.18
C SER A 112 86.73 7.12 -68.64
N GLN A 113 87.96 7.57 -68.89
CA GLN A 113 88.55 7.81 -70.20
C GLN A 113 89.13 6.54 -70.79
N TYR A 114 89.00 6.35 -72.11
CA TYR A 114 90.03 5.68 -72.90
C TYR A 114 90.20 6.41 -74.24
N PRO A 115 91.43 6.73 -74.67
CA PRO A 115 91.69 7.52 -75.87
C PRO A 115 91.68 6.67 -77.15
N ASP A 116 91.04 7.20 -78.20
CA ASP A 116 91.14 6.73 -79.58
C ASP A 116 92.47 7.13 -80.23
N TYR A 117 93.01 6.25 -81.09
CA TYR A 117 93.43 6.58 -82.46
C TYR A 117 93.82 5.29 -83.23
N ALA A 118 92.81 4.57 -83.72
CA ALA A 118 92.78 3.84 -85.01
C ALA A 118 91.48 3.02 -85.11
N GLY A 119 90.41 3.64 -85.64
CA GLY A 119 89.19 2.95 -86.05
C GLY A 119 88.00 3.04 -85.09
N ALA A 120 87.12 4.01 -85.36
CA ALA A 120 85.69 4.06 -85.03
C ALA A 120 85.19 3.55 -83.66
N VAL A 121 84.86 4.52 -82.80
CA VAL A 121 84.18 4.38 -81.51
C VAL A 121 82.74 3.92 -81.67
N ASN A 122 82.36 2.86 -80.96
CA ASN A 122 80.98 2.47 -80.71
C ASN A 122 80.75 2.44 -79.19
N THR A 123 80.20 3.54 -78.65
CA THR A 123 79.87 3.70 -77.23
C THR A 123 78.45 3.19 -76.96
N GLY A 124 78.34 1.88 -76.72
CA GLY A 124 77.12 1.27 -76.21
C GLY A 124 76.86 1.65 -74.75
N LEU A 125 75.95 2.60 -74.53
CA LEU A 125 75.38 2.93 -73.22
C LEU A 125 74.33 1.86 -72.85
N GLN A 126 74.60 1.04 -71.83
CA GLN A 126 73.59 0.22 -71.16
C GLN A 126 73.51 0.68 -69.69
N SER A 127 72.42 1.35 -69.33
CA SER A 127 72.12 1.78 -67.96
C SER A 127 70.94 0.95 -67.44
N LEU A 128 71.18 0.12 -66.42
CA LEU A 128 70.11 -0.52 -65.64
C LEU A 128 69.77 0.36 -64.43
N TYR A 129 68.64 1.08 -64.50
CA TYR A 129 67.93 1.57 -63.33
C TYR A 129 66.69 0.68 -63.12
N GLN A 130 66.61 -0.03 -61.98
CA GLN A 130 65.42 -0.78 -61.59
C GLN A 130 64.98 -0.35 -60.18
N LEU A 131 63.75 0.14 -60.05
CA LEU A 131 63.09 0.48 -58.79
C LEU A 131 61.78 -0.33 -58.69
N GLY A 132 61.60 -1.12 -57.61
CA GLY A 132 60.33 -1.76 -57.24
C GLY A 132 59.28 -0.74 -56.80
N TYR A 133 57.99 -1.01 -56.60
CA TYR A 133 57.22 -2.22 -56.23
C TYR A 133 55.71 -1.90 -56.41
N ALA A 134 54.81 -2.90 -56.44
CA ALA A 134 53.39 -2.70 -56.11
C ALA A 134 52.71 -3.97 -55.55
N LEU A 135 52.03 -3.82 -54.41
CA LEU A 135 51.17 -4.79 -53.73
C LEU A 135 49.80 -4.85 -54.42
N THR A 136 49.39 -6.03 -54.89
CA THR A 136 48.11 -6.23 -55.59
C THR A 136 46.99 -6.54 -54.60
N THR A 137 45.93 -5.73 -54.57
CA THR A 137 44.63 -6.11 -53.98
C THR A 137 43.58 -6.08 -55.07
N THR A 138 42.96 -7.22 -55.36
CA THR A 138 41.95 -7.38 -56.42
C THR A 138 40.58 -6.94 -55.94
N VAL A 139 39.99 -5.91 -56.56
CA VAL A 139 38.58 -5.56 -56.39
C VAL A 139 37.83 -5.99 -57.64
N THR A 140 37.08 -7.09 -57.56
CA THR A 140 36.20 -7.52 -58.65
C THR A 140 34.90 -6.73 -58.57
N THR A 141 34.71 -5.78 -59.49
CA THR A 141 33.40 -5.14 -59.72
C THR A 141 32.76 -5.83 -60.93
N GLN A 142 31.63 -6.53 -60.72
CA GLN A 142 30.78 -6.94 -61.83
C GLN A 142 29.66 -5.90 -61.99
N LEU A 143 29.53 -5.35 -63.19
CA LEU A 143 28.44 -4.49 -63.60
C LEU A 143 27.21 -5.38 -63.84
N ASP A 144 26.05 -5.05 -63.28
CA ASP A 144 24.78 -5.56 -63.80
C ASP A 144 24.19 -4.61 -64.85
N GLU A 145 23.27 -5.13 -65.65
CA GLU A 145 22.74 -4.51 -66.88
C GLU A 145 21.94 -3.21 -66.65
N THR A 146 21.81 -2.72 -65.41
CA THR A 146 21.02 -1.53 -65.08
C THR A 146 21.85 -0.28 -64.75
N GLY A 147 23.18 -0.39 -64.70
CA GLY A 147 24.06 0.76 -64.51
C GLY A 147 23.97 1.43 -63.13
N LEU A 148 23.34 0.79 -62.14
CA LEU A 148 23.28 1.28 -60.76
C LEU A 148 24.29 0.53 -59.89
N MET A 149 25.44 1.14 -59.65
CA MET A 149 26.47 0.60 -58.75
C MET A 149 25.98 0.68 -57.29
N THR A 150 25.58 -0.44 -56.69
CA THR A 150 25.73 -0.61 -55.23
C THR A 150 27.10 -1.25 -54.97
N PRO A 151 28.17 -0.47 -54.69
CA PRO A 151 29.45 -1.05 -54.32
C PRO A 151 29.29 -1.89 -53.06
N LYS A 152 29.29 -3.22 -53.21
CA LYS A 152 29.30 -4.15 -52.08
C LYS A 152 30.73 -4.25 -51.53
N VAL A 153 31.03 -3.42 -50.53
CA VAL A 153 32.30 -3.52 -49.79
C VAL A 153 32.19 -4.68 -48.80
N THR A 154 32.87 -5.79 -49.11
CA THR A 154 32.97 -6.93 -48.19
C THR A 154 34.25 -6.79 -47.39
N VAL A 155 34.13 -6.57 -46.08
CA VAL A 155 35.27 -6.46 -45.17
C VAL A 155 35.34 -7.72 -44.32
N SER A 156 36.35 -8.57 -44.55
CA SER A 156 36.50 -9.85 -43.85
C SER A 156 37.04 -9.72 -42.42
N GLN A 157 37.74 -8.61 -42.13
CA GLN A 157 38.45 -8.40 -40.85
C GLN A 157 37.83 -7.27 -39.99
N GLY A 158 36.64 -6.76 -40.35
CA GLY A 158 36.01 -5.62 -39.68
C GLY A 158 36.60 -4.24 -40.06
N ILE A 159 35.90 -3.16 -39.67
CA ILE A 159 36.30 -1.76 -39.95
C ILE A 159 36.65 -1.07 -38.62
N ALA A 160 37.86 -0.55 -38.50
CA ALA A 160 38.25 0.29 -37.37
C ALA A 160 37.63 1.69 -37.51
N MET A 161 36.61 1.99 -36.69
CA MET A 161 35.81 3.20 -36.82
C MET A 161 36.41 4.46 -36.15
N ASN A 162 37.32 4.31 -35.19
CA ASN A 162 37.96 5.41 -34.45
C ASN A 162 36.98 6.51 -33.96
N GLY A 163 35.75 6.11 -33.56
CA GLY A 163 34.70 7.04 -33.09
C GLY A 163 33.92 7.78 -34.19
N SER A 164 34.15 7.48 -35.47
CA SER A 164 33.42 8.09 -36.60
C SER A 164 31.96 7.63 -36.65
N LYS A 165 31.06 8.49 -37.17
CA LYS A 165 29.63 8.16 -37.35
C LYS A 165 29.40 7.31 -38.61
N ILE A 166 28.54 6.31 -38.53
CA ILE A 166 27.94 5.66 -39.70
C ILE A 166 26.69 6.46 -40.07
N THR A 167 26.63 7.00 -41.29
CA THR A 167 25.46 7.71 -41.80
C THR A 167 24.87 6.95 -42.99
N GLY A 168 23.56 7.07 -43.22
CA GLY A 168 22.87 6.36 -44.30
C GLY A 168 22.62 4.87 -44.05
N LEU A 169 22.79 4.38 -42.81
CA LEU A 169 22.47 3.00 -42.46
C LEU A 169 20.95 2.77 -42.54
N ALA A 170 20.52 1.97 -43.52
CA ALA A 170 19.14 1.51 -43.64
C ALA A 170 18.74 0.68 -42.40
N ALA A 171 17.43 0.54 -42.17
CA ALA A 171 16.95 -0.30 -41.08
C ALA A 171 17.35 -1.76 -41.32
N GLY A 172 17.94 -2.40 -40.31
CA GLY A 172 18.29 -3.82 -40.37
C GLY A 172 17.03 -4.68 -40.43
N THR A 173 17.04 -5.72 -41.26
CA THR A 173 15.90 -6.63 -41.47
C THR A 173 16.24 -8.08 -41.14
N ALA A 174 17.50 -8.48 -41.27
CA ALA A 174 18.01 -9.77 -40.81
C ALA A 174 18.56 -9.68 -39.38
N ALA A 175 18.60 -10.81 -38.67
CA ALA A 175 19.14 -10.88 -37.31
C ALA A 175 20.64 -10.51 -37.22
N SER A 176 21.36 -10.54 -38.34
CA SER A 176 22.77 -10.16 -38.45
C SER A 176 23.01 -8.71 -38.83
N ASP A 177 21.95 -7.95 -39.17
CA ASP A 177 22.09 -6.57 -39.61
C ASP A 177 22.37 -5.63 -38.42
N ALA A 178 23.05 -4.53 -38.70
CA ALA A 178 23.19 -3.46 -37.72
C ALA A 178 21.87 -2.71 -37.54
N VAL A 179 21.52 -2.39 -36.28
CA VAL A 179 20.37 -1.54 -35.96
C VAL A 179 20.71 -0.06 -36.15
N ASN A 180 19.82 0.70 -36.77
CA ASN A 180 19.98 2.15 -36.87
C ASN A 180 19.27 2.89 -35.70
N LYS A 181 19.52 4.20 -35.56
CA LYS A 181 18.91 5.01 -34.49
C LYS A 181 17.39 4.98 -34.51
N GLY A 182 16.76 4.96 -35.70
CA GLY A 182 15.30 4.91 -35.81
C GLY A 182 14.71 3.62 -35.24
N GLN A 183 15.37 2.47 -35.45
CA GLN A 183 14.96 1.21 -34.84
C GLN A 183 15.14 1.20 -33.31
N LEU A 184 16.23 1.79 -32.82
CA LEU A 184 16.47 1.95 -31.39
C LEU A 184 15.45 2.90 -30.74
N ASP A 185 15.20 4.06 -31.35
CA ASP A 185 14.21 5.02 -30.86
C ASP A 185 12.80 4.40 -30.82
N ALA A 186 12.42 3.64 -31.84
CA ALA A 186 11.14 2.92 -31.87
C ALA A 186 11.05 1.85 -30.78
N ALA A 187 12.14 1.11 -30.54
CA ALA A 187 12.23 0.12 -29.45
C ALA A 187 12.21 0.77 -28.06
N ILE A 188 12.81 1.96 -27.89
CA ILE A 188 12.76 2.71 -26.63
C ILE A 188 11.36 3.31 -26.43
N ALA A 189 10.75 3.84 -27.48
CA ALA A 189 9.41 4.39 -27.43
C ALA A 189 8.40 3.35 -26.95
N SER A 190 8.51 2.09 -27.41
CA SER A 190 7.62 1.01 -26.94
C SER A 190 7.79 0.62 -25.46
N ILE A 191 8.86 1.08 -24.80
CA ILE A 191 9.19 0.76 -23.40
C ILE A 191 8.96 1.96 -22.45
N GLY A 192 9.14 3.22 -22.91
CA GLY A 192 9.24 4.40 -22.04
C GLY A 192 7.96 5.22 -21.84
N GLY A 193 7.52 5.36 -20.59
CA GLY A 193 6.62 6.43 -20.15
C GLY A 193 7.36 7.75 -20.04
N GLY A 194 7.05 8.70 -20.93
CA GLY A 194 7.58 10.06 -20.89
C GLY A 194 7.62 10.71 -22.27
N GLY A 195 6.55 11.41 -22.65
CA GLY A 195 6.52 12.24 -23.85
C GLY A 195 6.18 11.51 -25.16
N GLY A 196 4.99 10.90 -25.25
CA GLY A 196 4.31 10.68 -26.53
C GLY A 196 4.35 9.28 -27.16
N GLY A 197 4.83 8.24 -26.47
CA GLY A 197 4.88 6.89 -27.07
C GLY A 197 4.84 5.68 -26.13
N GLY A 198 4.58 5.84 -24.82
CA GLY A 198 4.61 4.73 -23.87
C GLY A 198 3.45 3.74 -23.99
N SER A 199 3.57 2.59 -23.30
CA SER A 199 2.51 1.58 -23.16
C SER A 199 1.16 2.22 -22.82
N PRO A 200 0.04 1.87 -23.50
CA PRO A 200 -1.28 2.40 -23.16
C PRO A 200 -1.77 1.96 -21.77
N TYR A 201 -1.12 0.94 -21.18
CA TYR A 201 -1.50 0.37 -19.90
C TYR A 201 -0.56 0.76 -18.75
N LEU A 202 0.64 1.29 -19.04
CA LEU A 202 1.64 1.60 -18.02
C LEU A 202 2.34 2.93 -18.33
N ALA A 203 2.05 3.94 -17.51
CA ALA A 203 2.74 5.24 -17.52
C ALA A 203 3.52 5.42 -16.22
N ILE A 204 4.83 5.60 -16.32
CA ILE A 204 5.73 5.77 -15.17
C ILE A 204 6.30 7.18 -15.26
N ASN A 205 6.02 8.01 -14.24
CA ASN A 205 6.66 9.31 -14.06
C ASN A 205 7.53 9.25 -12.79
N ALA A 206 8.81 8.95 -12.95
CA ALA A 206 9.74 8.74 -11.86
C ALA A 206 10.85 9.80 -11.87
N SER A 207 11.11 10.41 -10.71
CA SER A 207 12.16 11.42 -10.53
C SER A 207 13.12 11.11 -9.37
N GLY A 208 13.03 9.91 -8.77
CA GLY A 208 13.82 9.51 -7.60
C GLY A 208 14.71 8.29 -7.84
N THR A 209 15.22 7.68 -6.76
CA THR A 209 16.10 6.50 -6.83
C THR A 209 15.41 5.31 -7.51
N ALA A 210 16.18 4.52 -8.26
CA ALA A 210 15.65 3.37 -8.98
C ALA A 210 15.06 2.31 -8.02
N ALA A 211 14.00 1.64 -8.45
CA ALA A 211 13.51 0.44 -7.80
C ALA A 211 14.54 -0.70 -7.89
N SER A 212 14.63 -1.54 -6.87
CA SER A 212 15.58 -2.65 -6.77
C SER A 212 14.86 -3.96 -6.45
N ALA A 213 14.92 -4.91 -7.38
CA ALA A 213 14.40 -6.26 -7.24
C ALA A 213 15.59 -7.23 -7.33
N THR A 214 16.12 -7.71 -6.19
CA THR A 214 17.43 -8.39 -6.15
C THR A 214 17.34 -9.91 -6.21
N GLN A 215 16.18 -10.49 -5.89
CA GLN A 215 15.97 -11.94 -5.80
C GLN A 215 15.07 -12.48 -6.92
N THR A 216 15.04 -13.81 -7.09
CA THR A 216 14.21 -14.50 -8.07
C THR A 216 12.72 -14.19 -7.89
N ASN A 217 12.00 -13.97 -9.01
CA ASN A 217 10.57 -13.66 -9.07
C ASN A 217 10.14 -12.44 -8.21
N SER A 218 11.06 -11.52 -7.92
CA SER A 218 10.74 -10.30 -7.16
C SER A 218 10.26 -9.17 -8.09
N ILE A 219 9.33 -8.35 -7.58
CA ILE A 219 8.77 -7.18 -8.28
C ILE A 219 9.02 -5.94 -7.41
N ALA A 220 9.72 -4.94 -7.94
CA ALA A 220 9.87 -3.64 -7.31
C ALA A 220 9.37 -2.54 -8.25
N MET A 221 8.40 -1.73 -7.80
CA MET A 221 7.83 -0.62 -8.57
C MET A 221 7.65 0.62 -7.71
N GLY A 222 8.25 1.74 -8.09
CA GLY A 222 8.24 2.99 -7.34
C GLY A 222 9.64 3.47 -6.98
N SER A 223 9.82 4.77 -6.76
CA SER A 223 11.12 5.33 -6.35
C SER A 223 11.59 4.68 -5.06
N ALA A 224 12.84 4.24 -4.98
CA ALA A 224 13.42 3.54 -3.81
C ALA A 224 12.73 2.23 -3.38
N ALA A 225 11.76 1.69 -4.15
CA ALA A 225 11.13 0.42 -3.82
C ALA A 225 12.16 -0.71 -3.82
N ALA A 226 12.18 -1.55 -2.78
CA ALA A 226 13.18 -2.60 -2.59
C ALA A 226 12.51 -3.96 -2.30
N ALA A 227 12.53 -4.86 -3.29
CA ALA A 227 12.06 -6.24 -3.19
C ALA A 227 13.28 -7.18 -3.10
N GLN A 228 13.70 -7.49 -1.87
CA GLN A 228 14.92 -8.22 -1.55
C GLN A 228 14.66 -9.68 -1.12
N GLY A 229 13.41 -10.13 -1.12
CA GLY A 229 13.02 -11.52 -0.85
C GLY A 229 12.68 -12.32 -2.12
N VAL A 230 12.83 -13.65 -2.08
CA VAL A 230 12.36 -14.53 -3.17
C VAL A 230 10.84 -14.41 -3.29
N ASN A 231 10.31 -14.35 -4.52
CA ASN A 231 8.87 -14.21 -4.78
C ASN A 231 8.22 -12.97 -4.09
N SER A 232 8.98 -11.92 -3.82
CA SER A 232 8.50 -10.73 -3.10
C SER A 232 7.92 -9.65 -4.03
N MET A 233 7.05 -8.80 -3.49
CA MET A 233 6.48 -7.65 -4.21
C MET A 233 6.57 -6.38 -3.37
N ALA A 234 7.28 -5.36 -3.84
CA ALA A 234 7.35 -4.03 -3.25
C ALA A 234 6.83 -2.98 -4.25
N MET A 235 5.70 -2.34 -3.95
CA MET A 235 5.03 -1.37 -4.82
C MET A 235 4.72 -0.07 -4.07
N GLY A 236 5.26 1.05 -4.54
CA GLY A 236 5.14 2.36 -3.91
C GLY A 236 6.52 2.97 -3.65
N VAL A 237 6.56 4.28 -3.39
CA VAL A 237 7.82 4.96 -3.04
C VAL A 237 8.35 4.37 -1.72
N GLY A 238 9.59 3.90 -1.68
CA GLY A 238 10.24 3.35 -0.48
C GLY A 238 9.67 2.05 0.10
N ALA A 239 8.68 1.42 -0.55
CA ALA A 239 8.16 0.12 -0.15
C ALA A 239 9.30 -0.91 -0.02
N ASN A 240 9.34 -1.67 1.07
CA ASN A 240 10.49 -2.51 1.42
C ASN A 240 10.06 -3.93 1.84
N VAL A 241 10.51 -4.94 1.10
CA VAL A 241 10.30 -6.35 1.45
C VAL A 241 11.66 -7.05 1.52
N THR A 242 12.07 -7.48 2.72
CA THR A 242 13.33 -8.21 2.93
C THR A 242 13.19 -9.73 2.88
N SER A 243 11.95 -10.22 2.96
CA SER A 243 11.66 -11.61 3.29
C SER A 243 10.92 -12.33 2.15
N GLU A 244 11.04 -13.66 2.08
CA GLU A 244 10.43 -14.46 1.02
C GLU A 244 8.89 -14.37 1.06
N SER A 245 8.30 -14.29 -0.13
CA SER A 245 6.85 -14.21 -0.37
C SER A 245 6.15 -13.06 0.37
N GLY A 246 6.88 -12.02 0.78
CA GLY A 246 6.31 -10.81 1.35
C GLY A 246 5.72 -9.88 0.28
N THR A 247 4.62 -9.19 0.61
CA THR A 247 3.99 -8.19 -0.26
C THR A 247 3.84 -6.87 0.48
N ALA A 248 4.40 -5.80 -0.07
CA ALA A 248 4.27 -4.44 0.42
C ALA A 248 3.73 -3.52 -0.68
N ILE A 249 2.59 -2.88 -0.43
CA ILE A 249 1.96 -1.94 -1.36
C ILE A 249 1.61 -0.65 -0.61
N GLY A 250 2.32 0.44 -0.89
CA GLY A 250 2.13 1.73 -0.23
C GLY A 250 3.39 2.59 -0.36
N SER A 251 3.22 3.91 -0.40
CA SER A 251 4.34 4.84 -0.45
C SER A 251 4.83 5.23 0.95
N ASP A 252 6.08 5.68 1.03
CA ASP A 252 6.57 6.62 2.04
C ASP A 252 5.61 7.82 2.11
N SER A 253 5.38 8.35 3.32
CA SER A 253 4.87 9.71 3.44
C SER A 253 6.02 10.67 3.14
N ALA A 254 5.92 11.44 2.05
CA ALA A 254 6.95 12.42 1.64
C ALA A 254 7.16 13.59 2.64
N ALA A 255 6.63 13.50 3.86
CA ALA A 255 6.73 14.47 4.94
C ALA A 255 7.51 13.96 6.17
N ASP A 256 7.98 12.71 6.18
CA ASP A 256 8.76 12.16 7.29
C ASP A 256 10.02 11.46 6.76
N SER A 257 11.20 12.00 7.07
CA SER A 257 12.49 11.50 6.59
C SER A 257 12.92 10.18 7.23
N ASP A 258 12.14 9.65 8.18
CA ASP A 258 12.37 8.38 8.87
C ASP A 258 11.29 7.32 8.58
N ALA A 259 10.31 7.61 7.71
CA ALA A 259 9.29 6.66 7.31
C ALA A 259 9.90 5.55 6.45
N ILE A 260 9.93 4.34 6.99
CA ILE A 260 10.22 3.12 6.24
C ILE A 260 8.87 2.72 5.65
N GLY A 261 8.62 2.98 4.36
CA GLY A 261 7.37 2.67 3.66
C GLY A 261 6.91 1.21 3.85
N ALA A 262 5.80 0.81 3.23
CA ALA A 262 5.15 -0.48 3.55
C ALA A 262 6.16 -1.65 3.71
N ARG A 263 6.10 -2.35 4.86
CA ARG A 263 7.05 -3.42 5.22
C ARG A 263 6.33 -4.74 5.43
N ALA A 264 6.84 -5.81 4.80
CA ALA A 264 6.34 -7.16 4.99
C ALA A 264 7.47 -8.14 5.29
N GLU A 265 7.30 -8.94 6.34
CA GLU A 265 8.13 -10.09 6.67
C GLU A 265 7.73 -11.37 5.89
N PHE A 266 8.28 -12.52 6.27
CA PHE A 266 8.07 -13.82 5.61
C PHE A 266 6.57 -14.19 5.52
N TYR A 267 6.06 -14.42 4.31
CA TYR A 267 4.63 -14.62 4.00
C TYR A 267 3.68 -13.49 4.43
N ALA A 268 4.20 -12.31 4.77
CA ALA A 268 3.39 -11.22 5.28
C ALA A 268 2.85 -10.32 4.15
N THR A 269 1.75 -9.62 4.42
CA THR A 269 1.15 -8.66 3.49
C THR A 269 0.93 -7.32 4.19
N ALA A 270 1.52 -6.25 3.66
CA ALA A 270 1.34 -4.88 4.13
C ALA A 270 0.79 -4.01 3.00
N VAL A 271 -0.38 -3.40 3.21
CA VAL A 271 -1.04 -2.53 2.23
C VAL A 271 -1.43 -1.22 2.90
N GLY A 272 -0.83 -0.11 2.48
CA GLY A 272 -1.05 1.24 3.02
C GLY A 272 0.24 1.99 3.26
N THR A 273 0.17 3.32 3.28
CA THR A 273 1.28 4.20 3.67
C THR A 273 1.74 3.86 5.09
N ASP A 274 3.02 3.59 5.28
CA ASP A 274 3.61 3.20 6.58
C ASP A 274 2.97 1.96 7.23
N ALA A 275 2.33 1.09 6.43
CA ALA A 275 1.81 -0.19 6.91
C ALA A 275 2.96 -1.15 7.23
N ASN A 276 2.94 -1.80 8.40
CA ASN A 276 4.02 -2.68 8.84
C ASN A 276 3.51 -4.05 9.28
N ALA A 277 3.63 -5.04 8.39
CA ALA A 277 3.39 -6.45 8.68
C ALA A 277 4.69 -7.12 9.15
N GLY A 278 5.12 -6.78 10.37
CA GLY A 278 6.39 -7.21 10.97
C GLY A 278 6.38 -8.61 11.58
N GLY A 279 5.23 -9.27 11.66
CA GLY A 279 5.13 -10.68 12.05
C GLY A 279 5.16 -11.63 10.85
N THR A 280 5.67 -12.86 11.05
CA THR A 280 5.56 -13.93 10.05
C THR A 280 4.09 -14.21 9.72
N ALA A 281 3.76 -14.30 8.43
CA ALA A 281 2.40 -14.50 7.93
C ALA A 281 1.38 -13.49 8.50
N ALA A 282 1.83 -12.26 8.81
CA ALA A 282 0.95 -11.19 9.28
C ALA A 282 0.24 -10.50 8.11
N THR A 283 -0.96 -9.97 8.37
CA THR A 283 -1.74 -9.19 7.39
C THR A 283 -2.02 -7.81 7.94
N THR A 284 -1.54 -6.77 7.27
CA THR A 284 -1.68 -5.38 7.67
C THR A 284 -2.26 -4.56 6.53
N VAL A 285 -3.43 -3.95 6.74
CA VAL A 285 -4.14 -3.15 5.73
C VAL A 285 -4.60 -1.83 6.35
N GLY A 286 -4.10 -0.70 5.85
CA GLY A 286 -4.42 0.63 6.33
C GLY A 286 -3.17 1.47 6.58
N ALA A 287 -3.29 2.79 6.43
CA ALA A 287 -2.16 3.68 6.69
C ALA A 287 -1.75 3.65 8.18
N ALA A 288 -0.45 3.60 8.44
CA ALA A 288 0.15 3.45 9.77
C ALA A 288 -0.31 2.22 10.58
N ALA A 289 -0.99 1.25 9.94
CA ALA A 289 -1.38 0.00 10.60
C ALA A 289 -0.15 -0.87 10.86
N ARG A 290 -0.16 -1.67 11.93
CA ARG A 290 0.99 -2.50 12.30
C ARG A 290 0.60 -3.83 12.93
N SER A 291 0.99 -4.93 12.30
CA SER A 291 0.86 -6.29 12.82
C SER A 291 2.23 -6.83 13.23
N ALA A 292 2.56 -6.73 14.52
CA ALA A 292 3.88 -7.10 15.04
C ALA A 292 3.99 -8.58 15.44
N GLY A 293 2.88 -9.24 15.78
CA GLY A 293 2.88 -10.66 16.13
C GLY A 293 2.83 -11.58 14.90
N SER A 294 3.39 -12.78 14.99
CA SER A 294 3.20 -13.81 13.96
C SER A 294 1.71 -14.16 13.82
N TYR A 295 1.24 -14.36 12.60
CA TYR A 295 -0.17 -14.61 12.26
C TYR A 295 -1.13 -13.48 12.69
N ALA A 296 -0.61 -12.29 13.00
CA ALA A 296 -1.44 -11.18 13.44
C ALA A 296 -2.10 -10.48 12.25
N THR A 297 -3.30 -9.94 12.48
CA THR A 297 -4.07 -9.19 11.48
C THR A 297 -4.40 -7.80 11.99
N SER A 298 -4.05 -6.76 11.23
CA SER A 298 -4.40 -5.35 11.53
C SER A 298 -5.07 -4.72 10.32
N ILE A 299 -6.32 -4.27 10.46
CA ILE A 299 -7.08 -3.64 9.37
C ILE A 299 -7.67 -2.31 9.87
N GLY A 300 -7.22 -1.19 9.31
CA GLY A 300 -7.68 0.16 9.65
C GLY A 300 -6.54 1.11 9.99
N TYR A 301 -6.79 2.42 9.89
CA TYR A 301 -5.79 3.46 10.18
C TYR A 301 -5.23 3.30 11.61
N ALA A 302 -3.90 3.26 11.73
CA ALA A 302 -3.20 3.13 13.01
C ALA A 302 -3.65 1.93 13.89
N SER A 303 -4.26 0.91 13.29
CA SER A 303 -4.59 -0.34 13.98
C SER A 303 -3.32 -1.09 14.39
N TYR A 304 -3.34 -1.76 15.55
CA TYR A 304 -2.19 -2.47 16.10
C TYR A 304 -2.54 -3.86 16.63
N ALA A 305 -1.99 -4.90 15.99
CA ALA A 305 -2.06 -6.29 16.44
C ALA A 305 -0.66 -6.75 16.91
N GLY A 306 -0.44 -6.67 18.23
CA GLY A 306 0.88 -6.89 18.85
C GLY A 306 1.15 -8.33 19.27
N GLY A 307 0.11 -9.13 19.51
CA GLY A 307 0.24 -10.51 19.96
C GLY A 307 0.28 -11.54 18.83
N VAL A 308 0.81 -12.74 19.12
CA VAL A 308 0.73 -13.88 18.19
C VAL A 308 -0.74 -14.25 17.95
N GLY A 309 -1.14 -14.37 16.70
CA GLY A 309 -2.53 -14.68 16.30
C GLY A 309 -3.55 -13.61 16.71
N SER A 310 -3.11 -12.39 17.03
CA SER A 310 -4.00 -11.31 17.43
C SER A 310 -4.68 -10.65 16.22
N THR A 311 -5.89 -10.12 16.41
CA THR A 311 -6.66 -9.46 15.34
C THR A 311 -7.14 -8.09 15.80
N ALA A 312 -6.75 -7.02 15.10
CA ALA A 312 -7.20 -5.66 15.33
C ALA A 312 -7.88 -5.11 14.08
N ILE A 313 -9.18 -4.81 14.14
CA ILE A 313 -9.96 -4.31 13.00
C ILE A 313 -10.68 -3.02 13.43
N GLY A 314 -10.35 -1.91 12.79
CA GLY A 314 -10.87 -0.57 13.09
C GLY A 314 -9.76 0.45 13.27
N THR A 315 -10.09 1.72 13.08
CA THR A 315 -9.16 2.82 13.37
C THR A 315 -8.74 2.76 14.83
N ASN A 316 -7.43 2.82 15.09
CA ASN A 316 -6.86 2.71 16.45
C ASN A 316 -7.32 1.48 17.26
N ALA A 317 -7.68 0.37 16.61
CA ALA A 317 -7.96 -0.87 17.33
C ALA A 317 -6.65 -1.48 17.87
N TYR A 318 -6.62 -1.92 19.13
CA TYR A 318 -5.43 -2.48 19.80
C TYR A 318 -5.68 -3.91 20.30
N ALA A 319 -5.06 -4.89 19.67
CA ALA A 319 -5.02 -6.28 20.11
C ALA A 319 -3.60 -6.63 20.59
N LEU A 320 -3.32 -6.43 21.89
CA LEU A 320 -1.93 -6.37 22.41
C LEU A 320 -1.32 -7.72 22.78
N ARG A 321 -2.14 -8.74 23.03
CA ARG A 321 -1.71 -10.02 23.60
C ARG A 321 -2.03 -11.19 22.68
N THR A 322 -1.42 -12.35 22.95
CA THR A 322 -1.65 -13.59 22.21
C THR A 322 -3.14 -13.92 22.16
N GLY A 323 -3.65 -14.23 20.96
CA GLY A 323 -5.05 -14.59 20.72
C GLY A 323 -6.06 -13.48 21.01
N SER A 324 -5.63 -12.24 21.24
CA SER A 324 -6.53 -11.11 21.51
C SER A 324 -7.22 -10.61 20.24
N VAL A 325 -8.47 -10.18 20.35
CA VAL A 325 -9.29 -9.71 19.22
C VAL A 325 -9.91 -8.36 19.58
N ALA A 326 -9.58 -7.31 18.85
CA ALA A 326 -10.16 -5.97 19.00
C ALA A 326 -10.85 -5.55 17.70
N ILE A 327 -12.17 -5.36 17.73
CA ILE A 327 -12.97 -4.99 16.55
C ILE A 327 -13.79 -3.74 16.87
N GLY A 328 -13.43 -2.60 16.28
CA GLY A 328 -14.10 -1.31 16.45
C GLY A 328 -13.12 -0.13 16.57
N LEU A 329 -13.62 1.08 16.34
CA LEU A 329 -12.87 2.31 16.59
C LEU A 329 -12.44 2.38 18.07
N ASP A 330 -11.13 2.49 18.31
CA ASP A 330 -10.52 2.55 19.65
C ASP A 330 -10.82 1.31 20.54
N ALA A 331 -11.18 0.16 19.94
CA ALA A 331 -11.36 -1.09 20.70
C ALA A 331 -10.02 -1.59 21.25
N GLN A 332 -9.99 -2.05 22.50
CA GLN A 332 -8.77 -2.49 23.19
C GLN A 332 -8.94 -3.88 23.82
N SER A 333 -8.28 -4.86 23.21
CA SER A 333 -8.14 -6.21 23.75
C SER A 333 -6.71 -6.39 24.28
N THR A 334 -6.51 -6.01 25.54
CA THR A 334 -5.17 -5.89 26.17
C THR A 334 -4.75 -7.13 26.97
N HIS A 335 -5.60 -8.16 26.98
CA HIS A 335 -5.47 -9.39 27.76
C HIS A 335 -5.39 -10.64 26.86
N GLN A 336 -4.79 -11.73 27.32
CA GLN A 336 -4.61 -12.97 26.55
C GLN A 336 -5.96 -13.62 26.23
N ASN A 337 -6.11 -14.15 25.01
CA ASN A 337 -7.31 -14.83 24.52
C ASN A 337 -8.62 -14.04 24.75
N SER A 338 -8.53 -12.71 24.84
CA SER A 338 -9.67 -11.84 25.10
C SER A 338 -10.25 -11.30 23.80
N THR A 339 -11.49 -10.85 23.81
CA THR A 339 -12.16 -10.30 22.62
C THR A 339 -12.94 -9.05 23.02
N ALA A 340 -12.61 -7.89 22.44
CA ALA A 340 -13.37 -6.65 22.55
C ALA A 340 -14.01 -6.32 21.19
N ILE A 341 -15.34 -6.27 21.15
CA ILE A 341 -16.10 -5.92 19.94
C ILE A 341 -16.98 -4.70 20.24
N GLY A 342 -16.76 -3.60 19.53
CA GLY A 342 -17.49 -2.34 19.68
C GLY A 342 -16.55 -1.15 19.82
N SER A 343 -17.03 0.05 19.49
CA SER A 343 -16.21 1.27 19.64
C SER A 343 -15.91 1.54 21.11
N GLY A 344 -14.62 1.68 21.43
CA GLY A 344 -14.13 1.84 22.80
C GLY A 344 -14.35 0.63 23.70
N ALA A 345 -14.65 -0.56 23.16
CA ALA A 345 -14.77 -1.78 23.96
C ALA A 345 -13.41 -2.13 24.58
N GLN A 346 -13.36 -2.46 25.88
CA GLN A 346 -12.10 -2.76 26.58
C GLN A 346 -12.23 -4.06 27.38
N THR A 347 -11.28 -4.98 27.19
CA THR A 347 -11.18 -6.16 28.05
C THR A 347 -10.45 -5.82 29.35
N SER A 348 -10.85 -6.45 30.45
CA SER A 348 -10.31 -6.28 31.79
C SER A 348 -9.69 -7.56 32.38
N ALA A 349 -9.77 -8.68 31.67
CA ALA A 349 -9.22 -9.96 32.10
C ALA A 349 -8.89 -10.88 30.91
N ASP A 350 -8.03 -11.87 31.16
CA ASP A 350 -7.75 -12.93 30.20
C ASP A 350 -9.00 -13.78 29.94
N ASN A 351 -9.14 -14.29 28.72
CA ASN A 351 -10.26 -15.12 28.26
C ASN A 351 -11.64 -14.44 28.33
N GLN A 352 -11.69 -13.12 28.49
CA GLN A 352 -12.94 -12.35 28.54
C GLN A 352 -13.42 -11.96 27.14
N ILE A 353 -14.73 -12.01 26.92
CA ILE A 353 -15.39 -11.42 25.75
C ILE A 353 -16.20 -10.20 26.22
N VAL A 354 -15.94 -9.05 25.62
CA VAL A 354 -16.63 -7.78 25.86
C VAL A 354 -17.32 -7.36 24.57
N LEU A 355 -18.64 -7.16 24.66
CA LEU A 355 -19.50 -6.70 23.57
C LEU A 355 -19.99 -5.29 23.88
N GLY A 356 -19.29 -4.29 23.33
CA GLY A 356 -19.58 -2.87 23.49
C GLY A 356 -18.84 -2.19 24.65
N ASN A 357 -19.40 -1.06 25.08
CA ASN A 357 -18.96 -0.27 26.22
C ASN A 357 -20.14 -0.06 27.20
N THR A 358 -19.96 0.76 28.24
CA THR A 358 -20.97 1.00 29.29
C THR A 358 -22.30 1.60 28.79
N GLN A 359 -22.33 2.17 27.58
CA GLN A 359 -23.54 2.72 26.95
C GLN A 359 -24.15 1.77 25.92
N THR A 360 -23.54 0.61 25.67
CA THR A 360 -23.99 -0.29 24.61
C THR A 360 -25.21 -1.11 25.05
N VAL A 361 -26.25 -1.10 24.23
CA VAL A 361 -27.42 -1.99 24.38
C VAL A 361 -27.25 -3.17 23.43
N VAL A 362 -27.20 -4.39 23.99
CA VAL A 362 -27.08 -5.63 23.20
C VAL A 362 -28.48 -6.16 22.85
N LYS A 363 -28.78 -6.31 21.56
CA LYS A 363 -29.99 -6.97 21.08
C LYS A 363 -29.64 -8.30 20.42
N VAL A 364 -30.14 -9.41 20.99
CA VAL A 364 -29.98 -10.75 20.41
C VAL A 364 -31.27 -11.11 19.66
N ALA A 365 -31.15 -11.39 18.36
CA ALA A 365 -32.31 -11.78 17.55
C ALA A 365 -32.72 -13.24 17.81
N GLY A 366 -34.01 -13.54 17.64
CA GLY A 366 -34.51 -14.91 17.70
C GLY A 366 -34.71 -15.48 19.11
N ILE A 367 -34.62 -14.66 20.18
CA ILE A 367 -34.88 -15.11 21.56
C ILE A 367 -36.25 -15.80 21.65
N ASP A 368 -37.32 -15.19 21.14
CA ASP A 368 -38.68 -15.76 21.22
C ASP A 368 -38.78 -17.14 20.56
N ALA A 369 -38.15 -17.30 19.39
CA ALA A 369 -38.10 -18.58 18.69
C ALA A 369 -37.27 -19.62 19.49
N SER A 370 -36.15 -19.20 20.08
CA SER A 370 -35.35 -20.06 20.95
C SER A 370 -36.12 -20.47 22.20
N THR A 371 -36.87 -19.57 22.82
CA THR A 371 -37.72 -19.85 23.99
C THR A 371 -38.81 -20.86 23.65
N ALA A 372 -39.50 -20.69 22.52
CA ALA A 372 -40.54 -21.63 22.07
C ALA A 372 -40.00 -23.04 21.78
N ALA A 373 -38.71 -23.17 21.42
CA ALA A 373 -38.07 -24.44 21.08
C ALA A 373 -37.42 -25.16 22.28
N GLN A 374 -37.37 -24.54 23.48
CA GLN A 374 -36.76 -25.17 24.65
C GLN A 374 -37.55 -26.41 25.10
N VAL A 375 -36.83 -27.45 25.51
CA VAL A 375 -37.38 -28.71 26.03
C VAL A 375 -36.70 -29.05 27.35
N GLY A 376 -37.47 -29.50 28.33
CA GLY A 376 -36.97 -29.86 29.66
C GLY A 376 -36.92 -28.67 30.65
N PRO A 377 -36.23 -28.82 31.79
CA PRO A 377 -36.09 -27.76 32.77
C PRO A 377 -35.31 -26.56 32.20
N VAL A 378 -35.78 -25.35 32.49
CA VAL A 378 -35.13 -24.09 32.10
C VAL A 378 -34.44 -23.45 33.30
N ASP A 379 -33.32 -22.78 33.03
CA ASP A 379 -32.55 -22.00 34.01
C ASP A 379 -32.72 -20.50 33.73
N VAL A 380 -32.55 -19.67 34.76
CA VAL A 380 -32.38 -18.22 34.56
C VAL A 380 -30.91 -17.89 34.44
N VAL A 381 -30.61 -16.98 33.53
CA VAL A 381 -29.28 -16.37 33.42
C VAL A 381 -29.28 -15.10 34.27
N THR A 382 -28.37 -15.02 35.22
CA THR A 382 -28.14 -13.82 36.03
C THR A 382 -26.84 -13.15 35.58
N VAL A 383 -26.66 -11.90 35.96
CA VAL A 383 -25.43 -11.14 35.69
C VAL A 383 -24.96 -10.48 36.97
N ASP A 384 -23.66 -10.54 37.24
CA ASP A 384 -23.06 -9.81 38.36
C ASP A 384 -22.63 -8.38 37.95
N ALA A 385 -22.07 -7.61 38.90
CA ALA A 385 -21.61 -6.25 38.64
C ALA A 385 -20.44 -6.17 37.63
N SER A 386 -19.75 -7.29 37.36
CA SER A 386 -18.66 -7.38 36.38
C SER A 386 -19.13 -7.77 34.98
N GLY A 387 -20.43 -8.04 34.80
CA GLY A 387 -20.99 -8.51 33.53
C GLY A 387 -20.84 -10.02 33.31
N THR A 388 -20.45 -10.79 34.32
CA THR A 388 -20.31 -12.25 34.22
C THR A 388 -21.67 -12.91 34.29
N LEU A 389 -21.98 -13.78 33.31
CA LEU A 389 -23.23 -14.53 33.28
C LEU A 389 -23.16 -15.74 34.22
N GLY A 390 -24.08 -15.80 35.17
CA GLY A 390 -24.33 -16.95 36.03
C GLY A 390 -25.49 -17.79 35.50
N ARG A 391 -25.46 -19.10 35.74
CA ARG A 391 -26.64 -19.96 35.62
C ARG A 391 -27.25 -20.15 36.99
N GLN A 392 -28.56 -19.96 37.09
CA GLN A 392 -29.28 -20.30 38.30
C GLN A 392 -30.47 -21.15 37.91
N ARG A 393 -30.57 -22.35 38.48
CA ARG A 393 -31.73 -23.20 38.27
C ARG A 393 -32.96 -22.46 38.74
N VAL A 394 -34.01 -22.45 37.92
CA VAL A 394 -35.33 -22.06 38.39
C VAL A 394 -35.65 -23.02 39.53
N ALA A 395 -35.85 -22.46 40.74
CA ALA A 395 -36.18 -23.25 41.92
C ALA A 395 -37.31 -24.22 41.55
N THR A 396 -37.07 -25.51 41.73
CA THR A 396 -38.09 -26.52 41.49
C THR A 396 -39.31 -26.18 42.36
N ALA A 397 -40.52 -26.59 41.95
CA ALA A 397 -41.73 -26.35 42.74
C ALA A 397 -41.63 -26.86 44.21
N GLN A 398 -40.65 -27.71 44.51
CA GLN A 398 -40.31 -28.19 45.84
C GLN A 398 -39.49 -27.16 46.65
N GLU A 399 -38.49 -26.52 46.03
CA GLU A 399 -37.64 -25.48 46.65
C GLU A 399 -38.41 -24.16 46.83
N MET A 400 -39.29 -23.81 45.88
CA MET A 400 -40.25 -22.71 46.08
C MET A 400 -41.28 -23.04 47.16
N ARG A 401 -41.69 -24.31 47.33
CA ARG A 401 -42.60 -24.70 48.41
C ARG A 401 -42.00 -24.46 49.78
N THR A 402 -40.70 -24.72 49.98
CA THR A 402 -40.02 -24.46 51.27
C THR A 402 -39.83 -22.96 51.54
N ALA A 403 -39.59 -22.13 50.52
CA ALA A 403 -39.49 -20.68 50.67
C ALA A 403 -40.87 -20.00 50.85
N VAL A 404 -41.91 -20.54 50.21
CA VAL A 404 -43.30 -20.05 50.32
C VAL A 404 -44.02 -20.66 51.52
N GLU A 405 -43.48 -21.71 52.16
CA GLU A 405 -44.10 -22.38 53.32
C GLU A 405 -44.44 -21.39 54.44
N TYR A 406 -43.62 -20.36 54.64
CA TYR A 406 -43.86 -19.28 55.60
C TYR A 406 -44.96 -18.29 55.18
N ILE A 407 -45.22 -18.13 53.89
CA ILE A 407 -46.27 -17.25 53.34
C ILE A 407 -47.60 -18.02 53.22
N SER A 408 -47.55 -19.30 52.84
CA SER A 408 -48.73 -20.18 52.82
C SER A 408 -49.13 -20.70 54.20
N ALA A 409 -48.29 -20.53 55.23
CA ALA A 409 -48.63 -20.90 56.60
C ALA A 409 -49.73 -20.02 57.20
N VAL A 410 -49.93 -18.79 56.68
CA VAL A 410 -51.17 -18.04 56.92
C VAL A 410 -52.30 -18.71 56.13
N THR A 411 -52.71 -19.86 56.65
CA THR A 411 -53.80 -20.64 56.09
C THR A 411 -55.12 -19.96 56.39
N ASP A 412 -56.13 -20.20 55.55
CA ASP A 412 -57.51 -19.79 55.83
C ASP A 412 -57.98 -20.29 57.21
N SER A 413 -57.42 -21.40 57.70
CA SER A 413 -57.61 -21.92 59.06
C SER A 413 -57.10 -20.96 60.13
N GLN A 414 -55.90 -20.41 59.99
CA GLN A 414 -55.35 -19.43 60.94
C GLN A 414 -56.11 -18.10 60.90
N PHE A 415 -56.54 -17.67 59.71
CA PHE A 415 -57.37 -16.48 59.57
C PHE A 415 -58.78 -16.70 60.16
N SER A 416 -59.36 -17.88 59.96
CA SER A 416 -60.63 -18.30 60.57
C SER A 416 -60.52 -18.39 62.09
N ASP A 417 -59.43 -18.93 62.62
CA ASP A 417 -59.17 -18.98 64.06
C ASP A 417 -58.99 -17.58 64.65
N LEU A 418 -58.25 -16.69 63.98
CA LEU A 418 -58.11 -15.32 64.41
C LEU A 418 -59.45 -14.57 64.36
N SER A 419 -60.22 -14.75 63.28
CA SER A 419 -61.57 -14.20 63.15
C SER A 419 -62.51 -14.72 64.25
N GLY A 420 -62.43 -16.02 64.56
CA GLY A 420 -63.18 -16.63 65.65
C GLY A 420 -62.78 -16.08 67.02
N ARG A 421 -61.47 -15.89 67.27
CA ARG A 421 -60.97 -15.26 68.50
C ARG A 421 -61.43 -13.81 68.63
N VAL A 422 -61.46 -13.05 67.53
CA VAL A 422 -61.98 -11.67 67.52
C VAL A 422 -63.48 -11.64 67.80
N ALA A 423 -64.27 -12.52 67.18
CA ALA A 423 -65.71 -12.64 67.47
C ALA A 423 -66.00 -13.04 68.93
N ALA A 424 -65.17 -13.93 69.50
CA ALA A 424 -65.27 -14.30 70.90
C ALA A 424 -64.91 -13.15 71.85
N ILE A 425 -63.92 -12.32 71.50
CA ILE A 425 -63.59 -11.10 72.24
C ILE A 425 -64.76 -10.12 72.18
N ASP A 426 -65.36 -9.90 71.01
CA ASP A 426 -66.51 -9.00 70.84
C ASP A 426 -67.72 -9.44 71.69
N THR A 427 -68.00 -10.75 71.70
CA THR A 427 -69.06 -11.31 72.56
C THR A 427 -68.76 -11.09 74.05
N ARG A 428 -67.50 -11.25 74.47
CA ARG A 428 -67.09 -11.01 75.85
C ARG A 428 -67.18 -9.54 76.25
N LEU A 429 -66.87 -8.62 75.34
CA LEU A 429 -66.99 -7.18 75.57
C LEU A 429 -68.46 -6.78 75.74
N ASN A 430 -69.33 -7.21 74.84
CA ASN A 430 -70.78 -6.98 74.95
C ASN A 430 -71.36 -7.52 76.28
N GLY A 431 -70.89 -8.69 76.72
CA GLY A 431 -71.27 -9.25 78.01
C GLY A 431 -70.76 -8.44 79.22
N PHE A 432 -69.59 -7.81 79.10
CA PHE A 432 -69.05 -6.93 80.14
C PHE A 432 -69.88 -5.64 80.25
N ASP A 433 -70.28 -5.05 79.12
CA ASP A 433 -71.12 -3.84 79.09
C ASP A 433 -72.49 -4.09 79.73
N GLN A 434 -73.12 -5.23 79.46
CA GLN A 434 -74.38 -5.59 80.12
C GLN A 434 -74.23 -5.76 81.64
N ARG A 435 -73.10 -6.31 82.10
CA ARG A 435 -72.83 -6.43 83.54
C ARG A 435 -72.57 -5.08 84.18
N LEU A 436 -71.88 -4.17 83.49
CA LEU A 436 -71.67 -2.80 83.95
C LEU A 436 -72.99 -2.04 84.10
N ASN A 437 -73.86 -2.06 83.09
CA ASN A 437 -75.20 -1.45 83.18
C ASN A 437 -76.01 -2.04 84.35
N GLY A 438 -75.88 -3.36 84.58
CA GLY A 438 -76.46 -4.02 85.73
C GLY A 438 -75.94 -3.52 87.08
N ILE A 439 -74.63 -3.28 87.19
CA ILE A 439 -74.02 -2.69 88.38
C ILE A 439 -74.49 -1.25 88.58
N GLU A 440 -74.60 -0.45 87.52
CA GLU A 440 -75.11 0.92 87.61
C GLU A 440 -76.54 0.97 88.13
N GLY A 441 -77.41 0.07 87.63
CA GLY A 441 -78.75 -0.13 88.18
C GLY A 441 -78.74 -0.59 89.64
N GLY A 442 -77.87 -1.54 89.99
CA GLY A 442 -77.68 -1.99 91.38
C GLY A 442 -77.26 -0.87 92.33
N VAL A 443 -76.37 0.03 91.88
CA VAL A 443 -75.97 1.23 92.64
C VAL A 443 -77.14 2.19 92.80
N ALA A 444 -77.93 2.43 91.74
CA ALA A 444 -79.15 3.24 91.84
C ALA A 444 -80.13 2.66 92.87
N ALA A 445 -80.33 1.33 92.87
CA ALA A 445 -81.18 0.64 93.87
C ALA A 445 -80.64 0.79 95.29
N ALA A 446 -79.32 0.65 95.48
CA ALA A 446 -78.68 0.85 96.78
C ALA A 446 -78.82 2.30 97.28
N MET A 447 -78.67 3.30 96.40
CA MET A 447 -78.90 4.71 96.74
C MET A 447 -80.36 4.96 97.15
N ALA A 448 -81.32 4.32 96.49
CA ALA A 448 -82.73 4.40 96.88
C ALA A 448 -82.99 3.77 98.26
N MET A 449 -82.33 2.64 98.59
CA MET A 449 -82.45 2.03 99.93
C MET A 449 -81.90 2.90 101.06
N GLY A 450 -80.84 3.68 100.78
CA GLY A 450 -80.22 4.58 101.75
C GLY A 450 -81.12 5.73 102.23
N GLN A 451 -82.28 5.95 101.60
CA GLN A 451 -83.20 7.03 101.93
C GLN A 451 -84.25 6.66 102.99
N ALA A 452 -84.15 5.48 103.61
CA ALA A 452 -85.08 5.07 104.66
C ALA A 452 -85.12 6.08 105.82
N LYS A 453 -86.30 6.65 106.09
CA LYS A 453 -86.50 7.59 107.19
C LYS A 453 -87.47 7.03 108.21
N LEU A 454 -87.18 7.30 109.48
CA LEU A 454 -88.16 7.13 110.55
C LEU A 454 -88.86 8.47 110.75
N VAL A 455 -90.19 8.48 110.63
CA VAL A 455 -91.00 9.66 110.94
C VAL A 455 -91.00 9.84 112.46
N PRO A 456 -90.66 11.04 112.99
CA PRO A 456 -90.76 11.32 114.41
C PRO A 456 -92.15 10.97 114.96
N ASP A 457 -92.19 10.40 116.17
CA ASP A 457 -93.41 10.01 116.90
C ASP A 457 -94.22 8.83 116.31
N ALA A 458 -93.73 8.17 115.26
CA ALA A 458 -94.34 6.95 114.71
C ALA A 458 -93.60 5.67 115.16
N ASN A 459 -94.35 4.64 115.60
CA ASN A 459 -93.76 3.34 115.97
C ASN A 459 -93.35 2.49 114.75
N ILE A 460 -93.94 2.74 113.58
CA ILE A 460 -93.64 2.12 112.30
C ILE A 460 -93.64 3.21 111.23
N SER A 461 -92.63 3.22 110.35
CA SER A 461 -92.53 4.12 109.19
C SER A 461 -92.35 3.30 107.92
N MET A 462 -93.00 3.73 106.85
CA MET A 462 -92.78 3.19 105.51
C MET A 462 -92.20 4.29 104.62
N THR A 463 -91.09 4.00 103.95
CA THR A 463 -90.48 4.90 102.97
C THR A 463 -90.50 4.26 101.59
N VAL A 464 -90.86 5.03 100.57
CA VAL A 464 -90.66 4.67 99.17
C VAL A 464 -89.70 5.69 98.57
N ALA A 465 -88.66 5.22 97.91
CA ALA A 465 -87.62 6.06 97.35
C ALA A 465 -87.27 5.61 95.92
N ALA A 466 -86.86 6.57 95.10
CA ALA A 466 -86.28 6.33 93.80
C ALA A 466 -84.97 7.09 93.69
N ALA A 467 -84.02 6.55 92.95
CA ALA A 467 -82.73 7.17 92.69
C ALA A 467 -82.25 6.83 91.28
N THR A 468 -81.33 7.63 90.75
CA THR A 468 -80.77 7.45 89.41
C THR A 468 -79.25 7.45 89.47
N TYR A 469 -78.60 6.54 88.75
CA TYR A 469 -77.14 6.46 88.64
C TYR A 469 -76.76 5.92 87.25
N GLY A 470 -75.84 6.58 86.56
CA GLY A 470 -75.38 6.13 85.23
C GLY A 470 -76.44 6.17 84.11
N GLY A 471 -77.64 6.71 84.35
CA GLY A 471 -78.79 6.63 83.42
C GLY A 471 -79.79 5.52 83.78
N GLU A 472 -79.44 4.63 84.71
CA GLU A 472 -80.34 3.63 85.28
C GLU A 472 -81.12 4.17 86.48
N GLN A 473 -82.29 3.59 86.74
CA GLN A 473 -83.20 3.96 87.81
C GLN A 473 -83.30 2.83 88.84
N GLY A 474 -83.19 3.18 90.12
CA GLY A 474 -83.37 2.28 91.25
C GLY A 474 -84.56 2.73 92.08
N TYR A 475 -85.31 1.76 92.58
CA TYR A 475 -86.49 1.98 93.41
C TYR A 475 -86.36 1.13 94.66
N ALA A 476 -86.76 1.67 95.81
CA ALA A 476 -86.72 0.96 97.07
C ALA A 476 -87.97 1.24 97.91
N GLY A 477 -88.42 0.20 98.62
CA GLY A 477 -89.40 0.30 99.69
C GLY A 477 -88.76 -0.17 101.00
N SER A 478 -88.90 0.61 102.06
CA SER A 478 -88.41 0.24 103.38
C SER A 478 -89.49 0.39 104.45
N ILE A 479 -89.44 -0.51 105.43
CA ILE A 479 -90.25 -0.48 106.63
C ILE A 479 -89.29 -0.42 107.82
N SER A 480 -89.44 0.60 108.64
CA SER A 480 -88.63 0.82 109.85
C SER A 480 -89.54 0.81 111.07
N GLY A 481 -89.17 0.07 112.11
CA GLY A 481 -89.92 -0.03 113.36
C GLY A 481 -89.05 0.30 114.57
N ARG A 482 -89.64 0.95 115.58
CA ARG A 482 -89.02 1.14 116.90
C ARG A 482 -89.28 -0.08 117.76
N LEU A 483 -88.22 -0.76 118.19
CA LEU A 483 -88.31 -1.96 119.02
C LEU A 483 -88.24 -1.62 120.52
N ALA A 484 -87.46 -0.60 120.87
CA ALA A 484 -87.36 -0.01 122.21
C ALA A 484 -86.95 1.46 122.10
N ASP A 485 -86.96 2.21 123.21
CA ASP A 485 -86.45 3.58 123.21
C ASP A 485 -84.99 3.62 122.74
N LYS A 486 -84.74 4.38 121.67
CA LYS A 486 -83.47 4.49 120.94
C LYS A 486 -83.00 3.22 120.20
N VAL A 487 -83.82 2.17 120.04
CA VAL A 487 -83.48 0.97 119.24
C VAL A 487 -84.45 0.81 118.08
N TYR A 488 -83.93 0.84 116.86
CA TYR A 488 -84.71 0.73 115.62
C TYR A 488 -84.24 -0.43 114.76
N ILE A 489 -85.17 -1.08 114.09
CA ILE A 489 -84.89 -2.07 113.06
C ILE A 489 -85.53 -1.62 111.75
N SER A 490 -84.84 -1.80 110.63
CA SER A 490 -85.41 -1.55 109.31
C SER A 490 -85.15 -2.71 108.37
N GLY A 491 -86.13 -2.99 107.52
CA GLY A 491 -86.02 -3.89 106.39
C GLY A 491 -86.35 -3.13 105.13
N SER A 492 -85.53 -3.30 104.10
CA SER A 492 -85.68 -2.64 102.81
C SER A 492 -85.53 -3.65 101.68
N MET A 493 -86.29 -3.42 100.61
CA MET A 493 -86.20 -4.13 99.36
C MET A 493 -86.07 -3.11 98.24
N SER A 494 -85.31 -3.44 97.20
CA SER A 494 -85.09 -2.57 96.06
C SER A 494 -85.06 -3.34 94.75
N GLY A 495 -85.38 -2.65 93.66
CA GLY A 495 -85.21 -3.14 92.29
C GLY A 495 -84.64 -2.03 91.41
N ASN A 496 -84.13 -2.37 90.25
CA ASN A 496 -83.56 -1.41 89.31
C ASN A 496 -83.92 -1.70 87.85
N THR A 497 -83.71 -0.73 86.96
CA THR A 497 -83.97 -0.87 85.52
C THR A 497 -82.83 -1.56 84.75
N GLY A 498 -81.62 -1.61 85.32
CA GLY A 498 -80.41 -2.14 84.69
C GLY A 498 -80.41 -3.67 84.59
N ASP A 499 -80.14 -4.35 85.70
CA ASP A 499 -80.16 -5.84 85.74
C ASP A 499 -81.51 -6.43 86.15
N LYS A 500 -82.47 -5.58 86.54
CA LYS A 500 -83.80 -5.97 87.04
C LYS A 500 -83.74 -6.94 88.22
N ARG A 501 -82.61 -6.99 88.92
CA ARG A 501 -82.46 -7.80 90.13
C ARG A 501 -83.03 -7.06 91.32
N VAL A 502 -83.49 -7.85 92.27
CA VAL A 502 -84.03 -7.36 93.53
C VAL A 502 -82.93 -7.47 94.60
N GLY A 503 -82.67 -6.37 95.28
CA GLY A 503 -81.78 -6.30 96.43
C GLY A 503 -82.59 -6.21 97.72
N GLY A 504 -82.03 -6.70 98.82
CA GLY A 504 -82.62 -6.54 100.15
C GLY A 504 -81.54 -6.13 101.15
N ALA A 505 -81.92 -5.29 102.10
CA ALA A 505 -81.05 -4.92 103.21
C ALA A 505 -81.86 -4.82 104.50
N VAL A 506 -81.25 -5.28 105.60
CA VAL A 506 -81.77 -5.14 106.96
C VAL A 506 -80.75 -4.37 107.78
N SER A 507 -81.20 -3.48 108.66
CA SER A 507 -80.32 -2.74 109.56
C SER A 507 -80.94 -2.60 110.93
N ALA A 508 -80.07 -2.46 111.94
CA ALA A 508 -80.45 -2.07 113.28
C ALA A 508 -79.69 -0.79 113.65
N THR A 509 -80.37 0.18 114.24
CA THR A 509 -79.80 1.47 114.63
C THR A 509 -80.01 1.67 116.12
N PHE A 510 -78.93 2.03 116.81
CA PHE A 510 -78.90 2.27 118.25
C PHE A 510 -78.51 3.72 118.50
N GLY A 511 -79.37 4.48 119.14
CA GLY A 511 -79.04 5.82 119.64
C GLY A 511 -78.46 5.72 121.05
N PHE A 512 -77.31 6.32 121.29
CA PHE A 512 -76.73 6.48 122.64
C PHE A 512 -76.98 7.90 123.13
#